data_AF-A0A950PZ08-F1
#
_entry.id   AF-A0A950PZ08-F1
#
_cell.length_a   1.000
_cell.length_b   1.000
_cell.length_c   1.000
_cell.angle_alpha   90.00
_cell.angle_beta   90.00
_cell.angle_gamma   90.00
#
_symmetry.space_group_name_H-M   'P 1'
#
loop_
_entity.id
_entity.type
_entity.pdbx_description
1 polymer ?
#
loop_
_entity_poly.entity_id
_entity_poly.type
_entity_poly.pdbx_seq_one_letter_code
_entity_poly.pdbx_strand_id
1 'polypeptide(L)'
;MAALRRISPGPRCFRLPRCLPAFGWCARLVDTARIAHDEDGIRVDRWFKRHYPALTHGRLEKLLRTGQVRLDGKRVKAADRVASGQTVRLPPQIVHGVLDEKPDRPKPAQKVSGSLEDHIIYMDKNVIVLNKPSGLATQGGSGLTQHVDGMLDSIAFEKTTRPKLVHRLDRDTSGVLVLARTTSAATELSRALATRDAQKIYWALVKGVPKVKRGTIKAALAKEGGHGPHGRDERMTTVDAADE
;
A
#
# COMPACT_ATOMS: atom_id res chain seq x y z
N MET A 1 -21.69 -76.48 -10.47
CA MET A 1 -22.91 -76.92 -9.78
C MET A 1 -23.59 -75.71 -9.16
N ALA A 2 -24.89 -75.53 -9.47
CA ALA A 2 -25.93 -74.70 -8.83
C ALA A 2 -25.54 -73.29 -8.32
N ALA A 3 -25.95 -72.14 -8.88
CA ALA A 3 -27.24 -71.67 -9.42
C ALA A 3 -28.44 -71.82 -8.46
N LEU A 4 -28.95 -70.68 -7.95
CA LEU A 4 -30.37 -70.28 -7.78
C LEU A 4 -30.37 -68.87 -7.12
N ARG A 5 -30.68 -67.76 -7.82
CA ARG A 5 -32.02 -67.23 -8.28
C ARG A 5 -32.88 -66.78 -7.09
N ARG A 6 -33.60 -65.66 -7.06
CA ARG A 6 -34.06 -64.56 -7.95
C ARG A 6 -34.55 -63.44 -6.97
N ILE A 7 -34.92 -62.20 -7.29
CA ILE A 7 -36.04 -61.71 -8.13
C ILE A 7 -35.91 -60.18 -8.25
N SER A 8 -36.04 -59.65 -9.46
CA SER A 8 -36.37 -58.25 -9.79
C SER A 8 -37.89 -58.08 -9.92
N PRO A 9 -38.45 -56.85 -9.88
CA PRO A 9 -38.69 -56.15 -11.15
C PRO A 9 -38.55 -54.61 -11.08
N GLY A 10 -38.11 -53.98 -12.17
CA GLY A 10 -38.30 -52.54 -12.43
C GLY A 10 -39.65 -52.26 -13.11
N PRO A 11 -39.81 -51.23 -13.97
CA PRO A 11 -39.31 -49.85 -13.95
C PRO A 11 -40.48 -48.84 -14.08
N ARG A 12 -40.25 -47.52 -13.94
CA ARG A 12 -40.92 -46.48 -14.77
C ARG A 12 -40.37 -45.07 -14.54
N CYS A 13 -40.01 -44.44 -15.66
CA CYS A 13 -39.67 -43.04 -15.83
C CYS A 13 -40.94 -42.18 -15.66
N PHE A 14 -40.90 -41.10 -14.86
CA PHE A 14 -41.92 -40.05 -14.89
C PHE A 14 -41.29 -38.67 -14.64
N ARG A 15 -41.31 -37.87 -15.71
CA ARG A 15 -41.38 -36.40 -15.81
C ARG A 15 -41.00 -35.54 -14.58
N LEU A 16 -40.10 -34.58 -14.85
CA LEU A 16 -40.00 -33.29 -14.17
C LEU A 16 -41.38 -32.69 -13.84
N PRO A 17 -41.48 -32.00 -12.70
CA PRO A 17 -41.62 -30.55 -12.82
C PRO A 17 -40.63 -29.78 -11.95
N ARG A 18 -40.14 -28.67 -12.53
CA ARG A 18 -39.78 -27.42 -11.84
C ARG A 18 -40.51 -27.30 -10.50
N CYS A 19 -39.77 -27.14 -9.40
CA CYS A 19 -40.14 -26.28 -8.28
C CYS A 19 -38.91 -26.10 -7.37
N LEU A 20 -38.37 -24.88 -7.37
CA LEU A 20 -37.50 -24.35 -6.33
C LEU A 20 -38.20 -24.45 -4.97
N PRO A 21 -37.44 -24.62 -3.87
CA PRO A 21 -37.69 -23.87 -2.68
C PRO A 21 -36.57 -22.84 -2.53
N ALA A 22 -36.98 -21.58 -2.66
CA ALA A 22 -36.22 -20.42 -2.24
C ALA A 22 -35.91 -20.54 -0.74
N PHE A 23 -34.73 -21.06 -0.40
CA PHE A 23 -34.17 -20.87 0.92
C PHE A 23 -33.55 -19.47 0.95
N GLY A 24 -34.29 -18.53 1.54
CA GLY A 24 -33.89 -17.16 1.75
C GLY A 24 -32.63 -17.08 2.60
N TRP A 25 -31.50 -16.91 1.94
CA TRP A 25 -30.27 -16.41 2.55
C TRP A 25 -30.40 -14.90 2.74
N CYS A 26 -31.19 -14.50 3.74
CA CYS A 26 -31.22 -13.13 4.23
C CYS A 26 -30.74 -13.12 5.69
N ALA A 27 -29.45 -13.40 5.89
CA ALA A 27 -28.73 -12.99 7.07
C ALA A 27 -27.59 -12.08 6.62
N ARG A 28 -27.87 -10.77 6.57
CA ARG A 28 -26.84 -9.73 6.39
C ARG A 28 -26.01 -9.66 7.67
N LEU A 29 -25.14 -10.63 7.90
CA LEU A 29 -24.08 -10.48 8.91
C LEU A 29 -23.13 -9.41 8.40
N VAL A 30 -23.21 -8.26 9.03
CA VAL A 30 -22.41 -7.08 8.75
C VAL A 30 -21.48 -6.95 9.93
N ASP A 31 -20.19 -7.13 9.71
CA ASP A 31 -19.21 -6.89 10.75
C ASP A 31 -18.78 -5.43 10.79
N THR A 32 -18.29 -5.04 11.95
CA THR A 32 -17.76 -3.71 12.23
C THR A 32 -16.36 -3.83 12.82
N ALA A 33 -15.38 -3.24 12.16
CA ALA A 33 -14.01 -3.12 12.65
C ALA A 33 -13.77 -1.71 13.18
N ARG A 34 -13.09 -1.58 14.32
CA ARG A 34 -12.75 -0.28 14.92
C ARG A 34 -11.33 0.14 14.53
N ILE A 35 -11.16 1.39 14.16
CA ILE A 35 -9.85 1.96 13.83
C ILE A 35 -9.06 2.20 15.12
N ALA A 36 -7.87 1.61 15.21
CA ALA A 36 -6.97 1.78 16.34
C ALA A 36 -6.31 3.18 16.34
N HIS A 37 -5.83 3.62 17.50
CA HIS A 37 -5.25 4.96 17.68
C HIS A 37 -3.96 5.17 16.87
N ASP A 38 -3.17 4.11 16.64
CA ASP A 38 -1.98 4.15 15.80
C ASP A 38 -2.30 4.17 14.29
N GLU A 39 -3.57 3.98 13.93
CA GLU A 39 -4.05 3.96 12.55
C GLU A 39 -4.72 5.27 12.11
N ASP A 40 -4.72 6.27 13.00
CA ASP A 40 -5.22 7.60 12.70
C ASP A 40 -4.52 8.21 11.47
N GLY A 41 -5.33 8.82 10.60
CA GLY A 41 -4.87 9.52 9.40
C GLY A 41 -4.42 8.61 8.25
N ILE A 42 -4.55 7.28 8.36
CA ILE A 42 -4.22 6.35 7.27
C ILE A 42 -5.31 6.43 6.18
N ARG A 43 -4.93 6.30 4.91
CA ARG A 43 -5.90 6.21 3.82
C ARG A 43 -6.71 4.92 3.90
N VAL A 44 -7.99 4.96 3.54
CA VAL A 44 -8.90 3.80 3.56
C VAL A 44 -8.30 2.62 2.78
N ASP A 45 -7.79 2.86 1.57
CA ASP A 45 -7.17 1.80 0.76
C ASP A 45 -5.97 1.12 1.42
N ARG A 46 -5.12 1.89 2.08
CA ARG A 46 -3.96 1.38 2.83
C ARG A 46 -4.37 0.61 4.08
N TRP A 47 -5.40 1.09 4.79
CA TRP A 47 -5.94 0.40 5.96
C TRP A 47 -6.49 -0.98 5.57
N PHE A 48 -7.30 -1.05 4.51
CA PHE A 48 -7.83 -2.32 4.00
C PHE A 48 -6.73 -3.27 3.52
N LYS A 49 -5.68 -2.76 2.85
CA LYS A 49 -4.55 -3.59 2.42
C LYS A 49 -3.78 -4.20 3.60
N ARG A 50 -3.76 -3.52 4.75
CA ARG A 50 -3.08 -3.97 5.97
C ARG A 50 -3.85 -5.07 6.69
N HIS A 51 -5.15 -4.87 6.89
CA HIS A 51 -6.00 -5.79 7.65
C HIS A 51 -6.56 -6.93 6.80
N TYR A 52 -6.74 -6.71 5.51
CA TYR A 52 -7.30 -7.67 4.56
C TYR A 52 -6.41 -7.79 3.30
N PRO A 53 -5.21 -8.37 3.41
CA PRO A 53 -4.24 -8.44 2.31
C PRO A 53 -4.74 -9.21 1.08
N ALA A 54 -5.71 -10.12 1.26
CA ALA A 54 -6.38 -10.84 0.16
C ALA A 54 -7.31 -9.94 -0.68
N LEU A 55 -7.69 -8.76 -0.18
CA LEU A 55 -8.56 -7.83 -0.90
C LEU A 55 -7.77 -7.02 -1.94
N THR A 56 -8.07 -7.24 -3.22
CA THR A 56 -7.47 -6.45 -4.30
C THR A 56 -8.00 -5.02 -4.34
N HIS A 57 -7.17 -4.07 -4.79
CA HIS A 57 -7.54 -2.66 -4.88
C HIS A 57 -8.81 -2.41 -5.71
N GLY A 58 -8.92 -3.03 -6.89
CA GLY A 58 -10.12 -2.88 -7.74
C GLY A 58 -11.39 -3.44 -7.11
N ARG A 59 -11.29 -4.51 -6.29
CA ARG A 59 -12.43 -5.05 -5.56
C ARG A 59 -12.83 -4.13 -4.39
N LEU A 60 -11.85 -3.59 -3.66
CA LEU A 60 -12.11 -2.55 -2.66
C LEU A 60 -12.83 -1.34 -3.27
N GLU A 61 -12.34 -0.83 -4.41
CA GLU A 61 -13.00 0.28 -5.11
C GLU A 61 -14.44 -0.05 -5.51
N LYS A 62 -14.70 -1.28 -5.98
CA LYS A 62 -16.07 -1.75 -6.26
C LYS A 62 -16.94 -1.75 -5.00
N LEU A 63 -16.42 -2.21 -3.86
CA LEU A 63 -17.16 -2.26 -2.59
C LEU A 63 -17.44 -0.85 -2.03
N LEU A 64 -16.48 0.07 -2.16
CA LEU A 64 -16.66 1.48 -1.81
C LEU A 64 -17.69 2.16 -2.72
N ARG A 65 -17.59 1.95 -4.04
CA ARG A 65 -18.52 2.50 -5.04
C ARG A 65 -19.94 1.99 -4.85
N THR A 66 -20.11 0.72 -4.52
CA THR A 66 -21.43 0.12 -4.22
C THR A 66 -21.94 0.45 -2.80
N GLY A 67 -21.13 1.14 -1.99
CA GLY A 67 -21.49 1.56 -0.63
C GLY A 67 -21.67 0.41 0.35
N GLN A 68 -21.06 -0.74 0.08
CA GLN A 68 -21.03 -1.91 0.97
C GLN A 68 -20.04 -1.72 2.12
N VAL A 69 -18.96 -0.99 1.86
CA VAL A 69 -18.02 -0.50 2.88
C VAL A 69 -18.41 0.93 3.26
N ARG A 70 -18.48 1.21 4.55
CA ARG A 70 -18.83 2.53 5.10
C ARG A 70 -17.99 2.84 6.34
N LEU A 71 -17.65 4.11 6.52
CA LEU A 71 -17.07 4.62 7.76
C LEU A 71 -18.14 5.39 8.52
N ASP A 72 -18.42 4.98 9.76
CA ASP A 72 -19.48 5.55 10.61
C ASP A 72 -20.83 5.69 9.88
N GLY A 73 -21.15 4.71 9.02
CA GLY A 73 -22.37 4.71 8.21
C GLY A 73 -22.36 5.60 6.97
N LYS A 74 -21.29 6.36 6.70
CA LYS A 74 -21.14 7.23 5.51
C LYS A 74 -20.37 6.54 4.37
N ARG A 75 -20.67 6.92 3.13
CA ARG A 75 -19.90 6.50 1.94
C ARG A 75 -18.54 7.20 1.96
N VAL A 76 -17.50 6.48 1.58
CA VAL A 76 -16.12 6.97 1.57
C VAL A 76 -15.38 6.52 0.31
N LYS A 77 -14.39 7.31 -0.10
CA LYS A 77 -13.50 7.03 -1.22
C LYS A 77 -12.23 6.33 -0.72
N ALA A 78 -11.55 5.65 -1.63
CA ALA A 78 -10.30 4.94 -1.33
C ALA A 78 -9.19 5.88 -0.81
N ALA A 79 -9.19 7.14 -1.25
CA ALA A 79 -8.20 8.15 -0.88
C ALA A 79 -8.53 8.89 0.43
N ASP A 80 -9.73 8.71 0.99
CA ASP A 80 -10.12 9.35 2.25
C ASP A 80 -9.28 8.80 3.41
N ARG A 81 -9.16 9.56 4.50
CA ARG A 81 -8.40 9.15 5.69
C ARG A 81 -9.34 8.67 6.79
N VAL A 82 -8.94 7.61 7.48
CA VAL A 82 -9.62 7.12 8.69
C VAL A 82 -9.17 7.94 9.90
N ALA A 83 -10.05 8.09 10.88
CA ALA A 83 -9.73 8.66 12.18
C ALA A 83 -9.82 7.58 13.27
N SER A 84 -9.01 7.73 14.31
CA SER A 84 -9.02 6.85 15.48
C SER A 84 -10.43 6.75 16.08
N GLY A 85 -10.85 5.54 16.41
CA GLY A 85 -12.16 5.27 17.02
C GLY A 85 -13.33 5.21 16.04
N GLN A 86 -13.14 5.53 14.76
CA GLN A 86 -14.15 5.30 13.73
C GLN A 86 -14.44 3.82 13.54
N THR A 87 -15.64 3.53 13.04
CA THR A 87 -16.10 2.16 12.79
C THR A 87 -16.25 1.91 11.29
N VAL A 88 -15.52 0.92 10.78
CA VAL A 88 -15.61 0.45 9.40
C VAL A 88 -16.63 -0.68 9.33
N ARG A 89 -17.68 -0.47 8.54
CA ARG A 89 -18.65 -1.52 8.16
C ARG A 89 -18.07 -2.39 7.06
N LEU A 90 -18.05 -3.69 7.29
CA LEU A 90 -17.51 -4.70 6.38
C LEU A 90 -18.62 -5.61 5.83
N PRO A 91 -18.68 -5.84 4.51
CA PRO A 91 -19.58 -6.83 3.96
C PRO A 91 -19.10 -8.26 4.28
N PRO A 92 -20.02 -9.23 4.39
CA PRO A 92 -19.70 -10.63 4.72
C PRO A 92 -18.71 -11.29 3.76
N GLN A 93 -18.59 -10.77 2.53
CA GLN A 93 -17.62 -11.22 1.52
C GLN A 93 -16.16 -10.97 1.92
N ILE A 94 -15.88 -9.97 2.77
CA ILE A 94 -14.54 -9.72 3.32
C ILE A 94 -14.28 -10.60 4.54
N VAL A 95 -15.31 -10.77 5.39
CA VAL A 95 -15.22 -11.50 6.67
C VAL A 95 -15.08 -13.00 6.47
N HIS A 96 -15.88 -13.58 5.58
CA HIS A 96 -15.97 -15.04 5.40
C HIS A 96 -14.97 -15.59 4.37
N GLY A 97 -13.95 -14.82 3.99
CA GLY A 97 -12.84 -15.33 3.18
C GLY A 97 -13.22 -15.82 1.78
N VAL A 98 -14.38 -15.43 1.23
CA VAL A 98 -14.73 -15.68 -0.19
C VAL A 98 -13.99 -14.66 -1.07
N LEU A 99 -12.67 -14.69 -0.94
CA LEU A 99 -11.70 -13.92 -1.70
C LEU A 99 -10.97 -14.96 -2.53
N ASP A 100 -11.13 -14.91 -3.85
CA ASP A 100 -10.36 -15.75 -4.75
C ASP A 100 -8.88 -15.52 -4.44
N GLU A 101 -8.22 -16.53 -3.88
CA GLU A 101 -6.79 -16.47 -3.59
C GLU A 101 -6.08 -16.18 -4.91
N LYS A 102 -5.28 -15.11 -4.94
CA LYS A 102 -4.29 -15.03 -5.99
C LYS A 102 -3.36 -16.24 -5.81
N PRO A 103 -3.03 -16.99 -6.87
CA PRO A 103 -1.86 -17.85 -6.80
C PRO A 103 -0.69 -16.98 -6.36
N ASP A 104 0.00 -17.41 -5.30
CA ASP A 104 1.18 -16.75 -4.75
C ASP A 104 2.20 -16.64 -5.89
N ARG A 105 2.26 -15.47 -6.55
CA ARG A 105 3.25 -15.25 -7.58
C ARG A 105 4.56 -15.11 -6.82
N PRO A 106 5.53 -16.01 -7.00
CA PRO A 106 6.81 -15.88 -6.33
C PRO A 106 7.35 -14.49 -6.68
N LYS A 107 7.51 -13.65 -5.65
CA LYS A 107 8.12 -12.33 -5.82
C LYS A 107 9.51 -12.61 -6.41
N PRO A 108 9.87 -12.06 -7.58
CA PRO A 108 11.21 -12.24 -8.10
C PRO A 108 12.18 -11.63 -7.09
N ALA A 109 12.95 -12.50 -6.44
CA ALA A 109 14.03 -12.13 -5.56
C ALA A 109 15.15 -11.56 -6.41
N GLN A 110 15.12 -10.27 -6.72
CA GLN A 110 16.38 -9.58 -7.00
C GLN A 110 17.17 -9.54 -5.69
N LYS A 111 18.45 -9.88 -5.71
CA LYS A 111 19.25 -9.71 -4.50
C LYS A 111 19.55 -8.22 -4.38
N VAL A 112 18.84 -7.49 -3.52
CA VAL A 112 19.57 -6.54 -2.68
C VAL A 112 20.39 -7.42 -1.76
N SER A 113 21.70 -7.38 -1.92
CA SER A 113 22.65 -8.02 -1.01
C SER A 113 22.57 -7.31 0.34
N GLY A 114 21.65 -7.74 1.21
CA GLY A 114 21.54 -7.25 2.58
C GLY A 114 20.10 -7.13 3.07
N SER A 115 19.92 -7.28 4.38
CA SER A 115 18.69 -6.92 5.07
C SER A 115 18.57 -5.40 5.13
N LEU A 116 17.34 -4.86 5.19
CA LEU A 116 17.15 -3.44 5.48
C LEU A 116 17.75 -3.05 6.84
N GLU A 117 17.87 -4.04 7.74
CA GLU A 117 18.47 -3.92 9.06
C GLU A 117 19.95 -3.53 9.00
N ASP A 118 20.69 -4.05 8.01
CA ASP A 118 22.12 -3.76 7.81
C ASP A 118 22.37 -2.28 7.47
N HIS A 119 21.34 -1.58 7.02
CA HIS A 119 21.38 -0.18 6.66
C HIS A 119 20.93 0.75 7.79
N ILE A 120 20.54 0.23 8.96
CA ILE A 120 20.12 1.06 10.09
C ILE A 120 21.36 1.72 10.72
N ILE A 121 21.39 3.05 10.69
CA ILE A 121 22.46 3.85 11.32
C ILE A 121 22.04 4.44 12.67
N TYR A 122 20.73 4.53 12.91
CA TYR A 122 20.19 4.98 14.18
C TYR A 122 18.77 4.45 14.38
N MET A 123 18.43 4.06 15.60
CA MET A 123 17.08 3.64 15.97
C MET A 123 16.78 4.05 17.42
N ASP A 124 15.62 4.65 17.64
CA ASP A 124 15.07 4.89 18.98
C ASP A 124 13.59 4.50 19.06
N LYS A 125 12.90 4.87 20.13
CA LYS A 125 11.48 4.57 20.36
C LYS A 125 10.53 5.13 19.29
N ASN A 126 10.92 6.20 18.60
CA ASN A 126 10.09 6.99 17.70
C ASN A 126 10.55 6.95 16.25
N VAL A 127 11.84 6.78 15.97
CA VAL A 127 12.40 6.86 14.61
C VAL A 127 13.38 5.73 14.29
N ILE A 128 13.49 5.41 13.01
CA ILE A 128 14.56 4.59 12.42
C ILE A 128 15.21 5.43 11.34
N VAL A 129 16.53 5.46 11.30
CA VAL A 129 17.30 6.17 10.28
C VAL A 129 18.12 5.15 9.51
N LEU A 130 17.94 5.17 8.20
CA LEU A 130 18.62 4.28 7.27
C LEU A 130 19.68 5.05 6.49
N ASN A 131 20.82 4.40 6.26
CA ASN A 131 21.72 4.74 5.16
C ASN A 131 21.26 4.00 3.90
N LYS A 132 20.33 4.61 3.16
CA LYS A 132 19.76 4.01 1.95
C LYS A 132 20.85 3.85 0.88
N PRO A 133 21.10 2.64 0.35
CA PRO A 133 22.02 2.47 -0.77
C PRO A 133 21.46 3.10 -2.05
N SER A 134 22.36 3.44 -2.99
CA SER A 134 21.96 3.81 -4.35
C SER A 134 21.39 2.58 -5.08
N GLY A 135 20.48 2.80 -6.03
CA GLY A 135 19.78 1.74 -6.76
C GLY A 135 18.52 1.21 -6.08
N LEU A 136 18.33 1.46 -4.77
CA LEU A 136 17.13 1.06 -4.03
C LEU A 136 16.08 2.18 -4.06
N ALA A 137 14.91 1.93 -4.63
CA ALA A 137 13.81 2.90 -4.64
C ALA A 137 13.18 3.06 -3.25
N THR A 138 12.81 4.29 -2.87
CA THR A 138 12.11 4.50 -1.58
C THR A 138 10.68 3.93 -1.62
N GLN A 139 9.93 4.22 -2.67
CA GLN A 139 8.55 3.76 -2.86
C GLN A 139 8.43 2.95 -4.14
N GLY A 140 7.49 2.00 -4.16
CA GLY A 140 7.23 1.17 -5.32
C GLY A 140 6.67 1.95 -6.51
N GLY A 141 6.77 1.35 -7.68
CA GLY A 141 6.22 1.83 -8.95
C GLY A 141 6.00 0.67 -9.92
N SER A 142 5.40 0.94 -11.08
CA SER A 142 5.14 -0.09 -12.10
C SER A 142 6.44 -0.78 -12.52
N GLY A 143 6.56 -2.08 -12.21
CA GLY A 143 7.74 -2.89 -12.54
C GLY A 143 8.84 -2.93 -11.48
N LEU A 144 8.72 -2.19 -10.37
CA LEU A 144 9.69 -2.27 -9.27
C LEU A 144 9.26 -3.31 -8.23
N THR A 145 10.02 -4.39 -8.16
CA THR A 145 9.79 -5.50 -7.23
C THR A 145 10.43 -5.25 -5.87
N GLN A 146 11.44 -4.37 -5.80
CA GLN A 146 12.16 -4.03 -4.57
C GLN A 146 12.24 -2.54 -4.32
N HIS A 147 11.87 -2.17 -3.10
CA HIS A 147 11.80 -0.80 -2.64
C HIS A 147 11.65 -0.78 -1.12
N VAL A 148 12.13 0.29 -0.48
CA VAL A 148 12.12 0.45 0.98
C VAL A 148 10.71 0.26 1.55
N ASP A 149 9.69 0.86 0.95
CA ASP A 149 8.29 0.72 1.41
C ASP A 149 7.88 -0.77 1.54
N GLY A 150 8.22 -1.62 0.57
CA GLY A 150 7.87 -3.03 0.58
C GLY A 150 8.65 -3.88 1.58
N MET A 151 9.74 -3.33 2.12
CA MET A 151 10.62 -3.98 3.10
C MET A 151 10.41 -3.45 4.53
N LEU A 152 9.56 -2.43 4.73
CA LEU A 152 9.34 -1.85 6.07
C LEU A 152 8.82 -2.84 7.11
N ASP A 153 8.11 -3.90 6.67
CA ASP A 153 7.59 -4.93 7.56
C ASP A 153 8.73 -5.73 8.22
N SER A 154 9.91 -5.83 7.60
CA SER A 154 11.06 -6.54 8.18
C SER A 154 11.72 -5.76 9.33
N ILE A 155 11.51 -4.45 9.41
CA ILE A 155 12.12 -3.57 10.42
C ILE A 155 11.10 -3.00 11.41
N ALA A 156 9.96 -3.68 11.58
CA ALA A 156 8.99 -3.35 12.61
C ALA A 156 9.52 -3.70 14.03
N PHE A 157 10.43 -4.68 14.12
CA PHE A 157 11.02 -5.19 15.36
C PHE A 157 9.93 -5.54 16.39
N GLU A 158 10.05 -4.99 17.59
CA GLU A 158 9.16 -5.21 18.75
C GLU A 158 7.78 -4.56 18.58
N LYS A 159 7.58 -3.69 17.58
CA LYS A 159 6.30 -3.00 17.40
C LYS A 159 5.41 -3.73 16.41
N THR A 160 4.15 -3.86 16.77
CA THR A 160 3.09 -4.30 15.84
C THR A 160 2.86 -3.28 14.71
N THR A 161 3.16 -2.01 14.97
CA THR A 161 2.97 -0.94 13.99
C THR A 161 4.16 -0.86 13.02
N ARG A 162 3.92 -1.29 11.77
CA ARG A 162 4.76 -1.01 10.59
C ARG A 162 5.27 0.45 10.55
N PRO A 163 6.59 0.68 10.39
CA PRO A 163 7.15 2.02 10.22
C PRO A 163 6.53 2.78 9.03
N LYS A 164 6.54 4.12 9.12
CA LYS A 164 5.95 5.02 8.12
C LYS A 164 7.04 5.86 7.44
N LEU A 165 6.97 5.97 6.12
CA LEU A 165 7.80 6.87 5.33
C LEU A 165 7.35 8.33 5.50
N VAL A 166 8.27 9.22 5.86
CA VAL A 166 8.01 10.66 6.03
C VAL A 166 8.61 11.52 4.91
N HIS A 167 9.62 11.01 4.21
CA HIS A 167 10.15 11.59 2.98
C HIS A 167 10.65 10.50 2.04
N ARG A 168 11.11 10.92 0.85
CA ARG A 168 11.71 10.02 -0.13
C ARG A 168 13.08 10.51 -0.57
N LEU A 169 13.93 9.55 -0.90
CA LEU A 169 15.10 9.73 -1.74
C LEU A 169 14.83 9.05 -3.09
N ASP A 170 15.40 9.61 -4.15
CA ASP A 170 15.31 8.96 -5.46
C ASP A 170 16.08 7.64 -5.47
N ARG A 171 15.79 6.80 -6.46
CA ARG A 171 16.36 5.44 -6.55
C ARG A 171 17.89 5.49 -6.52
N ASP A 172 18.46 6.37 -7.32
CA ASP A 172 19.91 6.44 -7.53
C ASP A 172 20.62 7.37 -6.52
N THR A 173 19.86 8.00 -5.62
CA THR A 173 20.37 8.81 -4.52
C THR A 173 20.61 7.94 -3.30
N SER A 174 21.84 7.89 -2.80
CA SER A 174 22.16 7.28 -1.51
C SER A 174 22.06 8.28 -0.36
N GLY A 175 22.03 7.78 0.88
CA GLY A 175 22.18 8.59 2.07
C GLY A 175 21.04 8.43 3.08
N VAL A 176 20.88 9.45 3.92
CA VAL A 176 20.04 9.38 5.11
C VAL A 176 18.55 9.40 4.75
N LEU A 177 17.84 8.32 5.11
CA LEU A 177 16.38 8.20 5.01
C LEU A 177 15.80 7.99 6.41
N VAL A 178 14.92 8.90 6.84
CA VAL A 178 14.26 8.84 8.14
C VAL A 178 12.89 8.18 8.01
N LEU A 179 12.59 7.25 8.92
CA LEU A 179 11.34 6.53 9.07
C LEU A 179 10.74 6.79 10.46
N ALA A 180 9.42 6.88 10.54
CA ALA A 180 8.71 7.03 11.81
C ALA A 180 8.20 5.67 12.31
N ARG A 181 8.48 5.34 13.57
CA ARG A 181 7.97 4.14 14.26
C ARG A 181 6.60 4.36 14.92
N THR A 182 6.14 5.61 15.03
CA THR A 182 4.85 5.97 15.63
C THR A 182 4.11 6.98 14.76
N THR A 183 2.79 7.06 14.93
CA THR A 183 1.96 8.02 14.20
C THR A 183 2.26 9.47 14.58
N SER A 184 2.49 9.75 15.87
CA SER A 184 2.88 11.10 16.31
C SER A 184 4.24 11.50 15.70
N ALA A 185 5.25 10.62 15.73
CA ALA A 185 6.53 10.90 15.08
C ALA A 185 6.39 11.12 13.57
N ALA A 186 5.52 10.35 12.89
CA ALA A 186 5.26 10.53 11.47
C ALA A 186 4.69 11.91 11.16
N THR A 187 3.74 12.37 11.97
CA THR A 187 3.13 13.70 11.83
C THR A 187 4.14 14.82 12.10
N GLU A 188 4.91 14.72 13.18
CA GLU A 188 5.92 15.72 13.56
C GLU A 188 7.04 15.84 12.52
N LEU A 189 7.60 14.70 12.08
CA LEU A 189 8.65 14.68 11.06
C LEU A 189 8.13 15.22 9.72
N SER A 190 6.91 14.82 9.31
CA SER A 190 6.31 15.33 8.07
C SER A 190 6.10 16.84 8.14
N ARG A 191 5.67 17.36 9.30
CA ARG A 191 5.55 18.80 9.55
C ARG A 191 6.90 19.49 9.44
N ALA A 192 7.92 19.02 10.16
CA ALA A 192 9.26 19.62 10.15
C ALA A 192 9.89 19.67 8.76
N LEU A 193 9.61 18.66 7.91
CA LEU A 193 10.04 18.64 6.52
C LEU A 193 9.26 19.62 5.64
N ALA A 194 7.97 19.80 5.89
CA ALA A 194 7.11 20.72 5.16
C ALA A 194 7.40 22.20 5.51
N THR A 195 7.63 22.50 6.79
CA THR A 195 7.96 23.84 7.29
C THR A 195 9.40 24.24 7.04
N ARG A 196 10.25 23.33 6.51
CA ARG A 196 11.69 23.51 6.31
C ARG A 196 12.49 23.72 7.61
N ASP A 197 11.94 23.29 8.75
CA ASP A 197 12.65 23.29 10.03
C ASP A 197 13.77 22.24 10.05
N ALA A 198 13.61 21.16 9.29
CA ALA A 198 14.62 20.12 9.12
C ALA A 198 15.69 20.54 8.09
N GLN A 199 16.95 20.61 8.53
CA GLN A 199 18.10 20.85 7.65
C GLN A 199 18.52 19.55 6.94
N LYS A 200 18.58 19.59 5.61
CA LYS A 200 19.03 18.46 4.76
C LYS A 200 20.26 18.90 3.98
N ILE A 201 21.37 18.20 4.21
CA ILE A 201 22.65 18.49 3.56
C ILE A 201 22.95 17.34 2.58
N TYR A 202 23.22 17.69 1.32
CA TYR A 202 23.58 16.74 0.28
C TYR A 202 24.99 17.04 -0.20
N TRP A 203 25.80 16.00 -0.31
CA TRP A 203 27.08 16.08 -0.98
C TRP A 203 26.90 15.56 -2.41
N ALA A 204 27.39 16.33 -3.38
CA ALA A 204 27.28 16.01 -4.78
C ALA A 204 28.60 16.29 -5.49
N LEU A 205 28.98 15.39 -6.40
CA LEU A 205 30.02 15.65 -7.38
C LEU A 205 29.36 16.15 -8.66
N VAL A 206 29.78 17.32 -9.13
CA VAL A 206 29.18 17.97 -10.31
C VAL A 206 30.15 17.95 -11.49
N LYS A 207 29.61 17.92 -12.71
CA LYS A 207 30.40 18.04 -13.94
C LYS A 207 30.74 19.51 -14.18
N GLY A 208 32.02 19.84 -14.13
CA GLY A 208 32.52 21.21 -14.24
C GLY A 208 32.67 21.90 -12.88
N VAL A 209 33.31 23.08 -12.87
CA VAL A 209 33.56 23.86 -11.64
C VAL A 209 32.62 25.08 -11.63
N PRO A 210 31.70 25.19 -10.67
CA PRO A 210 30.87 26.38 -10.52
C PRO A 210 31.75 27.62 -10.36
N LYS A 211 31.49 28.68 -11.13
CA LYS A 211 32.24 29.94 -11.05
C LYS A 211 32.06 30.63 -9.69
N VAL A 212 30.88 30.45 -9.07
CA VAL A 212 30.53 31.03 -7.77
C VAL A 212 30.75 29.99 -6.68
N LYS A 213 31.48 30.35 -5.61
CA LYS A 213 31.79 29.44 -4.49
C LYS A 213 30.58 29.10 -3.62
N ARG A 214 29.60 30.01 -3.50
CA ARG A 214 28.36 29.83 -2.74
C ARG A 214 27.26 30.69 -3.33
N GLY A 215 26.05 30.14 -3.43
CA GLY A 215 24.89 30.87 -3.89
C GLY A 215 23.59 30.11 -3.58
N THR A 216 22.48 30.68 -4.02
CA THR A 216 21.15 30.08 -3.90
C THR A 216 20.56 29.91 -5.30
N ILE A 217 20.14 28.70 -5.63
CA ILE A 217 19.41 28.41 -6.87
C ILE A 217 17.91 28.51 -6.56
N LYS A 218 17.22 29.47 -7.19
CA LYS A 218 15.76 29.60 -7.15
C LYS A 218 15.23 29.43 -8.57
N ALA A 219 14.65 28.27 -8.86
CA ALA A 219 14.07 27.97 -10.16
C ALA A 219 12.74 27.25 -9.96
N ALA A 220 11.72 27.64 -10.72
CA ALA A 220 10.47 26.89 -10.80
C ALA A 220 10.72 25.61 -11.61
N LEU A 221 10.14 24.50 -11.18
CA LEU A 221 10.30 23.21 -11.83
C LEU A 221 8.94 22.74 -12.35
N ALA A 222 8.86 22.42 -13.63
CA ALA A 222 7.69 21.80 -14.24
C ALA A 222 8.04 20.39 -14.72
N LYS A 223 7.00 19.58 -14.87
CA LYS A 223 7.11 18.27 -15.52
C LYS A 223 6.94 18.45 -17.02
N GLU A 224 7.94 18.05 -17.78
CA GLU A 224 7.83 17.88 -19.22
C GLU A 224 7.31 16.47 -19.50
N GLY A 225 6.26 16.37 -20.32
CA GLY A 225 5.62 15.09 -20.65
C GLY A 225 6.56 14.18 -21.44
N GLY A 226 6.72 12.94 -20.97
CA GLY A 226 7.44 11.91 -21.72
C GLY A 226 6.58 11.28 -22.82
N HIS A 227 7.17 10.95 -23.97
CA HIS A 227 6.46 10.33 -25.10
C HIS A 227 6.19 8.82 -24.93
N GLY A 228 6.57 8.22 -23.80
CA GLY A 228 6.36 6.80 -23.56
C GLY A 228 5.00 6.46 -22.92
N PRO A 229 4.49 5.23 -23.11
CA PRO A 229 3.22 4.80 -22.51
C PRO A 229 3.27 4.92 -20.97
N HIS A 230 2.21 5.50 -20.40
CA HIS A 230 2.07 5.83 -18.96
C HIS A 230 3.08 6.85 -18.40
N GLY A 231 3.56 7.80 -19.21
CA GLY A 231 4.47 8.84 -18.73
C GLY A 231 5.91 8.35 -18.54
N ARG A 232 6.32 7.31 -19.29
CA ARG A 232 7.76 6.99 -19.37
C ARG A 232 8.48 8.17 -20.02
N ASP A 233 9.66 8.47 -19.48
CA ASP A 233 10.55 9.57 -19.88
C ASP A 233 10.08 10.98 -19.47
N GLU A 234 9.20 11.09 -18.47
CA GLU A 234 8.97 12.37 -17.79
C GLU A 234 10.29 12.94 -17.23
N ARG A 235 10.55 14.22 -17.51
CA ARG A 235 11.71 14.95 -16.97
C ARG A 235 11.23 16.20 -16.24
N MET A 236 11.97 16.57 -15.19
CA MET A 236 11.79 17.87 -14.56
C MET A 236 12.63 18.90 -15.31
N THR A 237 11.99 19.94 -15.81
CA THR A 237 12.65 21.08 -16.47
C THR A 237 12.45 22.34 -15.63
N THR A 238 13.39 23.26 -15.74
CA THR A 238 13.22 24.60 -15.19
C THR A 238 12.33 25.38 -16.14
N VAL A 239 11.27 25.99 -15.61
CA VAL A 239 10.43 26.92 -16.37
C VAL A 239 10.77 28.34 -15.96
N ASP A 240 10.86 29.22 -16.95
CA ASP A 240 11.04 30.64 -16.71
C ASP A 240 9.71 31.24 -16.26
N ALA A 241 9.75 32.19 -15.32
CA ALA A 241 8.55 32.82 -14.76
C ALA A 241 7.78 33.72 -15.76
N ALA A 242 8.16 33.70 -17.05
CA ALA A 242 7.57 34.50 -18.12
C ALA A 242 6.56 33.73 -18.99
N ASP A 243 6.36 32.43 -18.73
CA ASP A 243 5.49 31.55 -19.53
C ASP A 243 4.15 31.18 -18.83
N GLU A 244 3.70 31.98 -17.85
CA GLU A 244 2.30 31.97 -17.34
C GLU A 244 1.46 33.06 -18.01
#